data_AF-A0A931U4C7-F1
#
_entry.id   AF-A0A931U4C7-F1
#
_cell.length_a   1.000
_cell.length_b   1.000
_cell.length_c   1.000
_cell.angle_alpha   90.00
_cell.angle_beta   90.00
_cell.angle_gamma   90.00
#
_symmetry.space_group_name_H-M   'P 1'
#
loop_
_entity.id
_entity.type
_entity.pdbx_description
1 polymer ?
#
loop_
_entity_poly.entity_id
_entity_poly.type
_entity_poly.pdbx_seq_one_letter_code
_entity_poly.pdbx_strand_id
1 'polypeptide(L)'
;MYRSRPAIPPDLRRTVDEQRRTINELRQHVADLSGRIAAADSADGDERRSLATELRQLQQQLITYADDLKALYKTVQQRGRRLRVGELDVIRVLGNAIEARDAGSAKHARHVAAVAEAVGRRLGLDAAALHALRLGALLHDLGNVVLDRELIVATGPLSREQWAKVREHPAVGTALIADVSALEAAVPVVRHHHERWDGRGYPDGLRAEAVPLAARALA
;
A
#
# COMPACT_ATOMS: atom_id res chain seq x y z
N MET A 1 -7.23 -2.84 -21.15
CA MET A 1 -6.09 -1.95 -20.84
C MET A 1 -5.10 -2.71 -19.98
N TYR A 2 -3.84 -2.78 -20.41
CA TYR A 2 -2.77 -3.61 -19.83
C TYR A 2 -2.56 -3.33 -18.34
N ARG A 3 -2.72 -4.35 -17.47
CA ARG A 3 -2.18 -4.32 -16.11
C ARG A 3 -0.66 -4.52 -16.23
N SER A 4 0.10 -3.42 -16.17
CA SER A 4 1.56 -3.50 -16.02
C SER A 4 1.88 -4.43 -14.86
N ARG A 5 2.70 -5.46 -15.11
CA ARG A 5 3.17 -6.35 -14.04
C ARG A 5 3.85 -5.48 -12.98
N PRO A 6 3.49 -5.59 -11.69
CA PRO A 6 4.13 -4.80 -10.64
C PRO A 6 5.64 -5.05 -10.69
N ALA A 7 6.43 -3.98 -10.55
CA ALA A 7 7.88 -4.07 -10.53
C ALA A 7 8.33 -4.98 -9.38
N ILE A 8 9.30 -5.87 -9.65
CA ILE A 8 9.88 -6.73 -8.63
C ILE A 8 10.71 -5.85 -7.69
N PRO A 9 10.41 -5.86 -6.37
CA PRO A 9 11.18 -5.12 -5.37
C PRO A 9 12.68 -5.43 -5.47
N PRO A 10 13.58 -4.45 -5.32
CA PRO A 10 15.03 -4.63 -5.50
C PRO A 10 15.62 -5.77 -4.66
N ASP A 11 15.13 -5.93 -3.44
CA ASP A 11 15.47 -6.99 -2.48
C ASP A 11 15.08 -8.39 -2.95
N LEU A 12 14.04 -8.51 -3.79
CA LEU A 12 13.57 -9.78 -4.34
C LEU A 12 14.15 -10.11 -5.73
N ARG A 13 14.83 -9.17 -6.39
CA ARG A 13 15.36 -9.36 -7.75
C ARG A 13 16.34 -10.52 -7.81
N ARG A 14 17.26 -10.59 -6.85
CA ARG A 14 18.28 -11.65 -6.77
C ARG A 14 17.64 -13.03 -6.69
N THR A 15 16.65 -13.20 -5.82
CA THR A 15 15.92 -14.47 -5.67
C THR A 15 15.16 -14.82 -6.95
N VAL A 16 14.50 -13.85 -7.59
CA VAL A 16 13.81 -14.09 -8.86
C VAL A 16 14.78 -14.52 -9.96
N ASP A 17 15.95 -13.89 -10.05
CA ASP A 17 16.98 -14.22 -11.04
C ASP A 17 17.59 -15.61 -10.79
N GLU A 18 17.76 -16.02 -9.53
CA GLU A 18 18.20 -17.37 -9.15
C GLU A 18 17.17 -18.43 -9.58
N GLN A 19 15.88 -18.24 -9.26
CA GLN A 19 14.82 -19.17 -9.69
C GLN A 19 14.72 -19.26 -11.22
N ARG A 20 14.94 -18.14 -11.92
CA ARG A 20 14.93 -18.10 -13.39
C ARG A 20 16.08 -18.89 -14.00
N ARG A 21 17.26 -18.86 -13.39
CA ARG A 21 18.41 -19.69 -13.80
C ARG A 21 18.09 -21.17 -13.62
N THR A 22 17.61 -21.58 -12.43
CA THR A 22 17.24 -22.98 -12.16
C THR A 22 16.20 -23.51 -13.15
N ILE A 23 15.18 -22.72 -13.48
CA ILE A 23 14.17 -23.12 -14.48
C ILE A 23 14.80 -23.33 -15.86
N ASN A 24 15.74 -22.47 -16.27
CA ASN A 24 16.40 -22.58 -17.57
C ASN A 24 17.33 -23.81 -17.63
N GLU A 25 18.07 -24.09 -16.56
CA GLU A 25 18.93 -25.28 -16.43
C GLU A 25 18.10 -26.56 -16.52
N LEU A 26 17.00 -26.65 -15.78
CA LEU A 26 16.09 -27.80 -15.84
C LEU A 26 15.49 -28.00 -17.23
N ARG A 27 15.12 -26.90 -17.93
CA ARG A 27 14.62 -26.96 -19.31
C ARG A 27 15.67 -27.47 -20.29
N GLN A 28 16.91 -27.02 -20.15
CA GLN A 28 18.01 -27.51 -20.99
C GLN A 28 18.25 -29.00 -20.76
N HIS A 29 18.20 -29.45 -19.51
CA HIS A 29 18.39 -30.86 -19.17
C HIS A 29 17.28 -31.76 -19.72
N VAL A 30 16.01 -31.32 -19.64
CA VAL A 30 14.88 -32.00 -20.31
C VAL A 30 15.10 -32.10 -21.82
N ALA A 31 15.58 -31.03 -22.46
CA ALA A 31 15.83 -31.02 -23.89
C ALA A 31 16.98 -31.96 -24.31
N ASP A 32 18.06 -32.01 -23.54
CA ASP A 32 19.20 -32.92 -23.76
C ASP A 32 18.77 -34.39 -23.65
N LEU A 33 18.10 -34.77 -22.55
CA LEU A 33 17.61 -36.13 -22.36
C LEU A 33 16.64 -36.56 -23.47
N SER A 34 15.77 -35.64 -23.90
CA SER A 34 14.85 -35.90 -25.02
C SER A 34 15.61 -36.15 -26.34
N GLY A 35 16.68 -35.39 -26.60
CA GLY A 35 17.56 -35.58 -27.76
C GLY A 35 18.31 -36.90 -27.72
N ARG A 36 18.85 -37.29 -26.55
CA ARG A 36 19.56 -38.57 -26.35
C ARG A 36 18.64 -39.78 -26.55
N ILE A 37 17.40 -39.72 -26.08
CA ILE A 37 16.38 -40.76 -26.32
C ILE A 37 16.06 -40.91 -27.81
N ALA A 38 16.01 -39.79 -28.55
CA ALA A 38 15.79 -39.80 -29.99
C ALA A 38 16.98 -40.40 -30.76
N ALA A 39 18.21 -40.16 -30.30
CA ALA A 39 19.45 -40.63 -30.91
C ALA A 39 19.84 -42.07 -30.56
N ALA A 40 19.36 -42.63 -29.44
CA ALA A 40 19.60 -44.03 -29.08
C ALA A 40 19.01 -44.95 -30.16
N ASP A 41 19.79 -45.88 -30.70
CA ASP A 41 19.35 -46.77 -31.79
C ASP A 41 18.46 -47.93 -31.27
N SER A 42 17.76 -48.66 -32.14
CA SER A 42 16.81 -49.73 -31.75
C SER A 42 17.43 -50.94 -31.03
N ALA A 43 18.77 -51.02 -30.91
CA ALA A 43 19.50 -52.16 -30.39
C ALA A 43 19.78 -52.12 -28.88
N ASP A 44 19.76 -50.95 -28.21
CA ASP A 44 19.96 -50.84 -26.76
C ASP A 44 18.69 -50.36 -26.04
N GLY A 45 17.76 -51.29 -25.83
CA GLY A 45 16.48 -51.03 -25.18
C GLY A 45 16.59 -50.66 -23.70
N ASP A 46 17.68 -51.00 -23.02
CA ASP A 46 17.86 -50.71 -21.60
C ASP A 46 18.34 -49.27 -21.37
N GLU A 47 19.29 -48.77 -22.16
CA GLU A 47 19.70 -47.36 -22.08
C GLU A 47 18.51 -46.43 -22.38
N ARG A 48 17.74 -46.75 -23.42
CA ARG A 48 16.55 -45.97 -23.81
C ARG A 48 15.46 -45.95 -22.75
N ARG A 49 15.24 -47.08 -22.06
CA ARG A 49 14.31 -47.20 -20.92
C ARG A 49 14.78 -46.41 -19.69
N SER A 50 16.09 -46.42 -19.42
CA SER A 50 16.71 -45.66 -18.33
C SER A 50 16.51 -44.15 -18.54
N LEU A 51 16.91 -43.64 -19.71
CA LEU A 51 16.75 -42.22 -20.07
C LEU A 51 15.29 -41.77 -20.06
N ALA A 52 14.36 -42.59 -20.56
CA ALA A 52 12.93 -42.29 -20.52
C ALA A 52 12.38 -42.21 -19.09
N THR A 53 12.95 -42.97 -18.16
CA THR A 53 12.57 -42.94 -16.73
C THR A 53 13.12 -41.69 -16.06
N GLU A 54 14.37 -41.35 -16.32
CA GLU A 54 14.99 -40.11 -15.84
C GLU A 54 14.27 -38.86 -16.36
N LEU A 55 13.91 -38.83 -17.65
CA LEU A 55 13.14 -37.74 -18.26
C LEU A 55 11.77 -37.57 -17.58
N ARG A 56 11.04 -38.67 -17.33
CA ARG A 56 9.76 -38.63 -16.61
C ARG A 56 9.92 -38.10 -15.20
N GLN A 57 10.96 -38.53 -14.48
CA GLN A 57 11.26 -38.07 -13.14
C GLN A 57 11.56 -36.57 -13.11
N LEU A 58 12.37 -36.09 -14.06
CA LEU A 58 12.73 -34.67 -14.18
C LEU A 58 11.51 -33.81 -14.55
N GLN A 59 10.66 -34.29 -15.47
CA GLN A 59 9.39 -33.66 -15.81
C GLN A 59 8.46 -33.56 -14.60
N GLN A 60 8.36 -34.63 -13.80
CA GLN A 60 7.56 -34.64 -12.58
C GLN A 60 8.10 -33.65 -11.54
N GLN A 61 9.42 -33.59 -11.37
CA GLN A 61 10.08 -32.61 -10.48
C GLN A 61 9.79 -31.16 -10.91
N LEU A 62 9.83 -30.87 -12.22
CA LEU A 62 9.49 -29.56 -12.76
C LEU A 62 8.05 -29.16 -12.49
N ILE A 63 7.10 -30.09 -12.62
CA ILE A 63 5.69 -29.86 -12.31
C ILE A 63 5.52 -29.56 -10.82
N THR A 64 6.09 -30.38 -9.94
CA THR A 64 6.01 -30.19 -8.48
C THR A 64 6.60 -28.84 -8.07
N TYR A 65 7.79 -28.49 -8.59
CA TYR A 65 8.42 -27.22 -8.31
C TYR A 65 7.60 -26.01 -8.80
N ALA A 66 6.95 -26.11 -9.96
CA ALA A 66 6.07 -25.06 -10.46
C ALA A 66 4.83 -24.86 -9.55
N ASP A 67 4.27 -25.94 -9.02
CA ASP A 67 3.16 -25.89 -8.07
C ASP A 67 3.57 -25.27 -6.72
N ASP A 68 4.75 -25.64 -6.21
CA ASP A 68 5.31 -25.07 -4.98
C ASP A 68 5.57 -23.57 -5.12
N LEU A 69 6.15 -23.13 -6.24
CA LEU A 69 6.34 -21.70 -6.54
C LEU A 69 5.01 -20.93 -6.59
N LYS A 70 3.99 -21.54 -7.19
CA LYS A 70 2.65 -20.94 -7.26
C LYS A 70 2.02 -20.83 -5.87
N ALA A 71 2.20 -21.83 -5.01
CA ALA A 71 1.74 -21.82 -3.63
C ALA A 71 2.48 -20.75 -2.80
N LEU A 72 3.80 -20.67 -2.93
CA LEU A 72 4.63 -19.67 -2.26
C LEU A 72 4.24 -18.24 -2.67
N TYR A 73 4.06 -18.00 -3.97
CA TYR A 73 3.61 -16.70 -4.48
C TYR A 73 2.26 -16.29 -3.89
N LYS A 74 1.29 -17.21 -3.81
CA LYS A 74 0.00 -16.94 -3.14
C LYS A 74 0.18 -16.59 -1.67
N THR A 75 1.03 -17.33 -0.95
CA THR A 75 1.32 -17.07 0.47
C THR A 75 1.95 -15.70 0.70
N VAL A 76 2.95 -15.32 -0.09
CA VAL A 76 3.59 -13.99 -0.02
C VAL A 76 2.56 -12.88 -0.30
N GLN A 77 1.73 -13.05 -1.32
CA GLN A 77 0.65 -12.09 -1.63
C GLN A 77 -0.36 -11.96 -0.50
N GLN A 78 -0.76 -13.08 0.13
CA GLN A 78 -1.67 -13.07 1.27
C GLN A 78 -1.05 -12.40 2.49
N ARG A 79 0.21 -12.69 2.81
CA ARG A 79 0.94 -12.02 3.90
C ARG A 79 1.06 -10.51 3.65
N GLY A 80 1.41 -10.10 2.43
CA GLY A 80 1.45 -8.68 2.06
C GLY A 80 0.09 -8.01 2.18
N ARG A 81 -1.02 -8.70 1.85
CA ARG A 81 -2.38 -8.18 2.08
C ARG A 81 -2.70 -8.05 3.57
N ARG A 82 -2.35 -9.04 4.39
CA ARG A 82 -2.59 -9.01 5.84
C ARG A 82 -1.84 -7.86 6.52
N LEU A 83 -0.58 -7.62 6.13
CA LEU A 83 0.21 -6.50 6.65
C LEU A 83 -0.47 -5.17 6.33
N ARG A 84 -0.90 -4.94 5.07
CA ARG A 84 -1.62 -3.72 4.68
C ARG A 84 -2.94 -3.52 5.43
N VAL A 85 -3.69 -4.60 5.67
CA VAL A 85 -4.90 -4.53 6.49
C VAL A 85 -4.55 -4.15 7.93
N GLY A 86 -3.52 -4.76 8.50
CA GLY A 86 -3.03 -4.43 9.85
C GLY A 86 -2.55 -2.99 9.98
N GLU A 87 -1.82 -2.47 8.99
CA GLU A 87 -1.40 -1.05 8.95
C GLU A 87 -2.62 -0.12 8.99
N LEU A 88 -3.63 -0.37 8.17
CA LEU A 88 -4.87 0.41 8.19
C LEU A 88 -5.61 0.31 9.52
N ASP A 89 -5.61 -0.85 10.17
CA ASP A 89 -6.24 -1.01 11.48
C ASP A 89 -5.48 -0.25 12.57
N VAL A 90 -4.14 -0.24 12.54
CA VAL A 90 -3.33 0.59 13.45
C VAL A 90 -3.61 2.08 13.22
N ILE A 91 -3.66 2.54 11.97
CA ILE A 91 -3.98 3.92 11.62
C ILE A 91 -5.37 4.31 12.14
N ARG A 92 -6.36 3.41 12.00
CA ARG A 92 -7.71 3.63 12.54
C ARG A 92 -7.71 3.68 14.06
N VAL A 93 -6.91 2.85 14.73
CA VAL A 93 -6.79 2.88 16.20
C VAL A 93 -6.17 4.21 16.65
N LEU A 94 -5.14 4.70 15.96
CA LEU A 94 -4.51 6.00 16.25
C LEU A 94 -5.49 7.16 16.05
N GLY A 95 -6.17 7.23 14.89
CA GLY A 95 -7.18 8.25 14.64
C GLY A 95 -8.30 8.22 15.68
N ASN A 96 -8.82 7.02 16.00
CA ASN A 96 -9.83 6.85 17.03
C ASN A 96 -9.37 7.31 18.43
N ALA A 97 -8.11 7.07 18.78
CA ALA A 97 -7.58 7.41 20.10
C ALA A 97 -7.49 8.93 20.29
N ILE A 98 -7.20 9.67 19.22
CA ILE A 98 -7.25 11.13 19.22
C ILE A 98 -8.69 11.63 19.33
N GLU A 99 -9.61 11.11 18.51
CA GLU A 99 -11.02 11.52 18.55
C GLU A 99 -11.71 11.26 19.89
N ALA A 100 -11.32 10.21 20.61
CA ALA A 100 -11.85 9.91 21.93
C ALA A 100 -11.54 11.02 22.97
N ARG A 101 -10.54 11.87 22.72
CA ARG A 101 -10.24 13.05 23.54
C ARG A 101 -11.19 14.22 23.26
N ASP A 102 -11.73 14.30 22.04
CA ASP A 102 -12.45 15.46 21.50
C ASP A 102 -13.96 15.44 21.75
N ALA A 103 -14.44 14.57 22.65
CA ALA A 103 -15.86 14.25 22.85
C ALA A 103 -16.57 13.68 21.59
N GLY A 104 -15.85 13.51 20.49
CA GLY A 104 -16.28 12.83 19.28
C GLY A 104 -16.32 11.32 19.45
N SER A 105 -17.22 10.65 18.73
CA SER A 105 -17.18 9.19 18.64
C SER A 105 -16.13 8.77 17.62
N ALA A 106 -15.39 7.70 17.88
CA ALA A 106 -14.47 6.99 16.97
C ALA A 106 -15.06 6.54 15.59
N LYS A 107 -16.28 6.99 15.28
CA LYS A 107 -16.94 6.83 13.98
C LYS A 107 -16.68 8.05 13.07
N HIS A 108 -16.24 9.20 13.60
CA HIS A 108 -16.13 10.44 12.84
C HIS A 108 -15.10 10.32 11.70
N ALA A 109 -13.84 10.02 12.00
CA ALA A 109 -12.76 9.92 11.01
C ALA A 109 -13.07 8.86 9.96
N ARG A 110 -13.71 7.76 10.36
CA ARG A 110 -14.12 6.70 9.44
C ARG A 110 -15.23 7.16 8.50
N HIS A 111 -16.19 7.93 9.00
CA HIS A 111 -17.26 8.50 8.19
C HIS A 111 -16.70 9.54 7.23
N VAL A 112 -15.89 10.47 7.72
CA VAL A 112 -15.19 11.47 6.91
C VAL A 112 -14.37 10.80 5.81
N ALA A 113 -13.56 9.79 6.14
CA ALA A 113 -12.79 9.05 5.15
C ALA A 113 -13.66 8.36 4.09
N ALA A 114 -14.78 7.75 4.49
CA ALA A 114 -15.70 7.11 3.55
C ALA A 114 -16.36 8.11 2.59
N VAL A 115 -16.77 9.28 3.11
CA VAL A 115 -17.38 10.35 2.31
C VAL A 115 -16.34 10.97 1.37
N ALA A 116 -15.16 11.32 1.89
CA ALA A 116 -14.06 11.87 1.11
C ALA A 116 -13.65 10.91 -0.02
N GLU A 117 -13.54 9.61 0.24
CA GLU A 117 -13.23 8.62 -0.80
C GLU A 117 -14.33 8.57 -1.89
N ALA A 118 -15.61 8.67 -1.51
CA ALA A 118 -16.72 8.71 -2.46
C ALA A 118 -16.73 9.99 -3.32
N VAL A 119 -16.44 11.15 -2.71
CA VAL A 119 -16.25 12.43 -3.41
C VAL A 119 -15.07 12.31 -4.37
N GLY A 120 -13.95 11.80 -3.89
CA GLY A 120 -12.73 11.69 -4.69
C GLY A 120 -12.88 10.79 -5.91
N ARG A 121 -13.64 9.70 -5.79
CA ARG A 121 -13.99 8.84 -6.94
C ARG A 121 -14.79 9.59 -8.00
N ARG A 122 -15.73 10.44 -7.60
CA ARG A 122 -16.50 11.28 -8.53
C ARG A 122 -15.65 12.36 -9.20
N LEU A 123 -14.62 12.85 -8.50
CA LEU A 123 -13.64 13.79 -9.04
C LEU A 123 -12.59 13.11 -9.96
N GLY A 124 -12.63 11.79 -10.12
CA GLY A 124 -11.72 11.06 -10.99
C GLY A 124 -10.32 10.83 -10.41
N LEU A 125 -10.16 10.88 -9.07
CA LEU A 125 -8.90 10.51 -8.42
C LEU A 125 -8.54 9.05 -8.73
N ASP A 126 -7.26 8.81 -9.03
CA ASP A 126 -6.75 7.47 -9.27
C ASP A 126 -6.60 6.66 -7.97
N ALA A 127 -6.20 5.40 -8.09
CA ALA A 127 -6.07 4.51 -6.94
C ALA A 127 -5.04 4.98 -5.90
N ALA A 128 -3.95 5.63 -6.33
CA ALA A 128 -2.91 6.12 -5.44
C ALA A 128 -3.40 7.36 -4.67
N ALA A 129 -4.08 8.28 -5.37
CA ALA A 129 -4.61 9.49 -4.79
C ALA A 129 -5.84 9.22 -3.89
N LEU A 130 -6.67 8.22 -4.22
CA LEU A 130 -7.73 7.73 -3.32
C LEU A 130 -7.14 7.09 -2.05
N HIS A 131 -6.03 6.38 -2.16
CA HIS A 131 -5.34 5.83 -1.01
C HIS A 131 -4.79 6.94 -0.10
N ALA A 132 -4.11 7.94 -0.68
CA ALA A 132 -3.66 9.14 0.01
C ALA A 132 -4.80 9.87 0.73
N LEU A 133 -5.92 10.09 0.04
CA LEU A 133 -7.12 10.72 0.59
C LEU A 133 -7.68 9.95 1.79
N ARG A 134 -7.81 8.63 1.64
CA ARG A 134 -8.31 7.76 2.72
C ARG A 134 -7.43 7.80 3.96
N LEU A 135 -6.10 7.72 3.79
CA LEU A 135 -5.16 7.79 4.90
C LEU A 135 -5.18 9.17 5.56
N GLY A 136 -5.14 10.24 4.75
CA GLY A 136 -5.18 11.61 5.23
C GLY A 136 -6.46 11.93 5.98
N ALA A 137 -7.62 11.49 5.49
CA ALA A 137 -8.89 11.67 6.18
C ALA A 137 -8.95 10.96 7.54
N LEU A 138 -8.31 9.79 7.67
CA LEU A 138 -8.23 9.08 8.96
C LEU A 138 -7.33 9.77 9.98
N LEU A 139 -6.39 10.61 9.51
CA LEU A 139 -5.33 11.21 10.31
C LEU A 139 -5.38 12.75 10.35
N HIS A 140 -6.38 13.37 9.73
CA HIS A 140 -6.42 14.82 9.51
C HIS A 140 -6.27 15.62 10.82
N ASP A 141 -6.95 15.16 11.87
CA ASP A 141 -6.92 15.74 13.21
C ASP A 141 -5.86 15.14 14.15
N LEU A 142 -4.93 14.29 13.67
CA LEU A 142 -3.89 13.69 14.51
C LEU A 142 -3.09 14.75 15.31
N GLY A 143 -2.90 15.92 14.71
CA GLY A 143 -2.20 17.03 15.35
C GLY A 143 -2.90 17.62 16.58
N ASN A 144 -4.19 17.35 16.80
CA ASN A 144 -4.91 17.78 18.01
C ASN A 144 -4.32 17.16 19.28
N VAL A 145 -3.42 16.17 19.17
CA VAL A 145 -2.72 15.56 20.30
C VAL A 145 -2.04 16.60 21.21
N VAL A 146 -1.54 17.71 20.65
CA VAL A 146 -0.86 18.78 21.41
C VAL A 146 -1.80 19.83 21.99
N LEU A 147 -3.10 19.78 21.67
CA LEU A 147 -4.08 20.73 22.19
C LEU A 147 -4.51 20.33 23.62
N ASP A 148 -4.65 21.36 24.46
CA ASP A 148 -5.20 21.23 25.81
C ASP A 148 -6.66 20.77 25.75
N ARG A 149 -7.08 19.93 26.70
CA ARG A 149 -8.43 19.36 26.70
C ARG A 149 -9.49 20.46 26.78
N GLU A 150 -9.25 21.51 27.55
CA GLU A 150 -10.13 22.65 27.74
C GLU A 150 -10.39 23.40 26.43
N LEU A 151 -9.38 23.46 25.55
CA LEU A 151 -9.48 24.08 24.24
C LEU A 151 -10.29 23.19 23.27
N ILE A 152 -10.07 21.89 23.33
CA ILE A 152 -10.76 20.88 22.54
C ILE A 152 -12.27 20.85 22.85
N VAL A 153 -12.66 20.87 24.14
CA VAL A 153 -14.08 20.77 24.56
C VAL A 153 -14.77 22.11 24.72
N ALA A 154 -14.13 23.21 24.29
CA ALA A 154 -14.67 24.55 24.44
C ALA A 154 -15.99 24.70 23.65
N THR A 155 -17.05 25.13 24.33
CA THR A 155 -18.40 25.32 23.74
C THR A 155 -18.69 26.78 23.34
N GLY A 156 -17.79 27.71 23.68
CA GLY A 156 -17.88 29.14 23.38
C GLY A 156 -16.90 29.59 22.29
N PRO A 157 -16.96 30.86 21.87
CA PRO A 157 -16.03 31.39 20.87
C PRO A 157 -14.59 31.33 21.40
N LEU A 158 -13.69 30.80 20.58
CA LEU A 158 -12.26 30.78 20.89
C LEU A 158 -11.64 32.17 20.76
N SER A 159 -10.76 32.51 21.68
CA SER A 159 -9.90 33.69 21.59
C SER A 159 -8.96 33.59 20.38
N ARG A 160 -8.36 34.72 19.99
CA ARG A 160 -7.37 34.75 18.90
C ARG A 160 -6.17 33.83 19.17
N GLU A 161 -5.73 33.77 20.42
CA GLU A 161 -4.60 32.91 20.84
C GLU A 161 -4.98 31.42 20.80
N GLN A 162 -6.20 31.10 21.24
CA GLN A 162 -6.75 29.75 21.14
C GLN A 162 -6.85 29.29 19.68
N TRP A 163 -7.34 30.17 18.80
CA TRP A 163 -7.38 29.91 17.36
C TRP A 163 -5.99 29.72 16.74
N ALA A 164 -4.98 30.45 17.21
CA ALA A 164 -3.61 30.28 16.73
C ALA A 164 -3.12 28.85 17.02
N LYS A 165 -3.33 28.34 18.24
CA LYS A 165 -3.01 26.96 18.61
C LYS A 165 -3.77 25.92 17.78
N VAL A 166 -5.09 26.10 17.62
CA VAL A 166 -5.89 25.17 16.80
C VAL A 166 -5.37 25.10 15.35
N ARG A 167 -4.96 26.23 14.77
CA ARG A 167 -4.45 26.28 13.39
C ARG A 167 -3.10 25.60 13.19
N GLU A 168 -2.41 25.21 14.25
CA GLU A 168 -1.13 24.49 14.18
C GLU A 168 -1.31 22.98 13.96
N HIS A 169 -2.48 22.41 14.28
CA HIS A 169 -2.66 20.96 14.21
C HIS A 169 -2.38 20.33 12.83
N PRO A 170 -2.63 20.97 11.67
CA PRO A 170 -2.26 20.35 10.39
C PRO A 170 -0.75 20.22 10.24
N ALA A 171 0.01 21.20 10.73
CA ALA A 171 1.47 21.18 10.72
C ALA A 171 2.03 20.16 11.72
N VAL A 172 1.45 20.08 12.92
CA VAL A 172 1.82 19.07 13.93
C VAL A 172 1.51 17.67 13.43
N GLY A 173 0.31 17.43 12.89
CA GLY A 173 -0.09 16.14 12.32
C GLY A 173 0.83 15.72 11.17
N THR A 174 1.23 16.66 10.33
CA THR A 174 2.23 16.44 9.28
C THR A 174 3.58 16.01 9.86
N ALA A 175 4.09 16.72 10.86
CA ALA A 175 5.38 16.40 11.49
C ALA A 175 5.37 15.00 12.14
N LEU A 176 4.25 14.59 12.73
CA LEU A 176 4.11 13.28 13.38
C LEU A 176 4.16 12.10 12.39
N ILE A 177 3.78 12.31 11.13
CA ILE A 177 3.71 11.23 10.13
C ILE A 177 4.79 11.32 9.05
N ALA A 178 5.59 12.41 9.01
CA ALA A 178 6.55 12.70 7.95
C ALA A 178 7.60 11.60 7.77
N ASP A 179 8.08 11.01 8.86
CA ASP A 179 9.13 9.98 8.83
C ASP A 179 8.60 8.55 8.66
N VAL A 180 7.27 8.39 8.56
CA VAL A 180 6.65 7.09 8.36
C VAL A 180 6.42 6.87 6.87
N SER A 181 7.29 6.11 6.21
CA SER A 181 7.22 5.90 4.75
C SER A 181 5.86 5.36 4.26
N ALA A 182 5.16 4.59 5.09
CA ALA A 182 3.81 4.10 4.77
C ALA A 182 2.72 5.20 4.75
N LEU A 183 2.99 6.36 5.35
CA LEU A 183 2.08 7.50 5.48
C LEU A 183 2.48 8.71 4.63
N GLU A 184 3.60 8.65 3.91
CA GLU A 184 4.11 9.75 3.09
C GLU A 184 3.04 10.34 2.16
N ALA A 185 2.24 9.47 1.53
CA ALA A 185 1.16 9.87 0.64
C ALA A 185 0.03 10.67 1.34
N ALA A 186 -0.14 10.50 2.65
CA ALA A 186 -1.17 11.19 3.43
C ALA A 186 -0.76 12.61 3.85
N VAL A 187 0.55 12.91 3.87
CA VAL A 187 1.11 14.19 4.34
C VAL A 187 0.43 15.41 3.69
N PRO A 188 0.30 15.50 2.35
CA PRO A 188 -0.34 16.66 1.73
C PRO A 188 -1.82 16.82 2.12
N VAL A 189 -2.51 15.71 2.38
CA VAL A 189 -3.92 15.74 2.77
C VAL A 189 -4.04 16.25 4.22
N VAL A 190 -3.24 15.70 5.14
CA VAL A 190 -3.21 16.15 6.55
C VAL A 190 -2.79 17.61 6.65
N ARG A 191 -1.78 18.05 5.90
CA ARG A 191 -1.32 19.44 5.95
C ARG A 191 -2.35 20.44 5.47
N HIS A 192 -3.08 20.12 4.40
CA HIS A 192 -3.86 21.11 3.63
C HIS A 192 -5.38 20.92 3.71
N HIS A 193 -5.90 20.06 4.59
CA HIS A 193 -7.35 19.82 4.70
C HIS A 193 -8.16 21.04 5.18
N HIS A 194 -7.49 22.06 5.73
CA HIS A 194 -8.10 23.35 6.07
C HIS A 194 -7.78 24.48 5.09
N GLU A 195 -7.10 24.16 3.98
CA GLU A 195 -6.94 25.11 2.90
C GLU A 195 -8.28 25.36 2.21
N ARG A 196 -8.46 26.59 1.73
CA ARG A 196 -9.71 27.01 1.09
C ARG A 196 -9.42 27.43 -0.33
N TRP A 197 -10.36 27.17 -1.24
CA TRP A 197 -10.24 27.57 -2.65
C TRP A 197 -9.89 29.05 -2.83
N ASP A 198 -10.41 29.92 -1.96
CA ASP A 198 -10.20 31.37 -1.95
C ASP A 198 -8.86 31.83 -1.34
N GLY A 199 -8.03 30.91 -0.82
CA GLY A 199 -6.76 31.22 -0.15
C GLY A 199 -6.88 31.84 1.21
N ARG A 200 -8.06 31.78 1.84
CA ARG A 200 -8.27 32.24 3.23
C ARG A 200 -8.13 31.11 4.24
N GLY A 201 -7.71 29.93 3.77
CA GLY A 201 -7.44 28.75 4.60
C GLY A 201 -6.10 28.83 5.33
N TYR A 202 -5.70 27.70 5.90
CA TYR A 202 -4.45 27.53 6.63
C TYR A 202 -3.94 26.08 6.46
N PRO A 203 -2.66 25.79 6.71
CA PRO A 203 -1.61 26.66 7.27
C PRO A 203 -0.87 27.53 6.25
N ASP A 204 -0.89 27.19 4.96
CA ASP A 204 -0.03 27.79 3.94
C ASP A 204 -0.74 28.84 3.07
N GLY A 205 -2.08 28.91 3.13
CA GLY A 205 -2.87 29.91 2.40
C GLY A 205 -2.92 29.64 0.90
N LEU A 206 -2.90 28.35 0.52
CA LEU A 206 -2.92 27.89 -0.86
C LEU A 206 -4.23 28.28 -1.54
N ARG A 207 -4.16 28.61 -2.84
CA ARG A 207 -5.29 29.08 -3.65
C ARG A 207 -5.60 28.12 -4.79
N ALA A 208 -6.90 27.91 -5.03
CA ALA A 208 -7.41 27.13 -6.16
C ALA A 208 -6.68 25.79 -6.35
N GLU A 209 -6.03 25.58 -7.50
CA GLU A 209 -5.34 24.33 -7.85
C GLU A 209 -4.02 24.12 -7.11
N ALA A 210 -3.49 25.13 -6.41
CA ALA A 210 -2.35 24.94 -5.53
C ALA A 210 -2.72 24.04 -4.34
N VAL A 211 -4.00 23.98 -3.95
CA VAL A 211 -4.48 23.03 -2.95
C VAL A 211 -4.53 21.63 -3.58
N PRO A 212 -3.85 20.61 -3.00
CA PRO A 212 -3.90 19.26 -3.54
C PRO A 212 -5.34 18.77 -3.71
N LEU A 213 -5.64 18.10 -4.83
CA LEU A 213 -7.01 17.65 -5.13
C LEU A 213 -7.58 16.75 -4.03
N ALA A 214 -6.76 15.87 -3.45
CA ALA A 214 -7.17 15.03 -2.33
C ALA A 214 -7.51 15.88 -1.08
N ALA A 215 -6.73 16.91 -0.75
CA ALA A 215 -7.07 17.82 0.37
C ALA A 215 -8.38 18.59 0.09
N ARG A 216 -8.61 19.05 -1.14
CA ARG A 216 -9.88 19.68 -1.55
C ARG A 216 -11.09 18.74 -1.46
N ALA A 217 -10.89 17.44 -1.66
CA ALA A 217 -11.95 16.45 -1.54
C ALA A 217 -12.30 16.12 -0.07
N LEU A 218 -11.38 16.43 0.86
CA LEU A 218 -11.56 16.25 2.30
C LEU A 218 -12.18 17.48 2.97
N ALA A 219 -11.75 18.68 2.56
CA ALA A 219 -12.22 19.97 3.05
C ALA A 219 -13.72 20.22 2.78
#